data_AF-A0AAQ3GN05-F1
#
_entry.id   AF-A0AAQ3GN05-F1
#
_cell.length_a   1.000
_cell.length_b   1.000
_cell.length_c   1.000
_cell.angle_alpha   90.00
_cell.angle_beta   90.00
_cell.angle_gamma   90.00
#
_symmetry.space_group_name_H-M   'P 1'
#
loop_
_entity.id
_entity.type
_entity.pdbx_description
1 polymer ?
#
loop_
_entity_poly.entity_id
_entity_poly.type
_entity_poly.pdbx_seq_one_letter_code
_entity_poly.pdbx_strand_id
1 'polypeptide(L)'
;MGYKVKWVEDHLGISRKALRNYERLGLMPPNKGGKYRDYSDEDIDRIWSIKLLQGVGYSLAEIRELMDNPEADFYKSISEKVVELERKRDDITNFIEFAKTIKLTGRVPTTKEVGSIRYSEFMEYSRENWNFYIEPKVASYLDAMELTQNANEQELSEIDIDRLESLANLMGDYKEMQYTYTINAYYQILSRMKSLDFNSEAVQAVVEQLFCFLSECDTAKEIGEKYTPVFFSKFTAPFFLEGSDIGEINIATYGREGAEFIARAIAFFGGFDSLDDLYEL
;
A
#
# COMPACT_ATOMS: atom_id res chain seq x y z
N MET A 1 23.28 38.16 -17.93
CA MET A 1 24.61 37.48 -17.85
C MET A 1 24.36 36.03 -18.26
N GLY A 2 25.24 35.39 -19.04
CA GLY A 2 24.93 34.08 -19.63
C GLY A 2 25.38 32.90 -18.76
N TYR A 3 24.53 31.88 -18.60
CA TYR A 3 24.86 30.63 -17.93
C TYR A 3 25.53 29.66 -18.90
N LYS A 4 26.59 28.98 -18.44
CA LYS A 4 27.24 27.92 -19.22
C LYS A 4 26.45 26.63 -19.10
N VAL A 5 26.56 25.77 -20.11
CA VAL A 5 25.87 24.46 -20.14
C VAL A 5 26.11 23.61 -18.89
N LYS A 6 27.32 23.67 -18.30
CA LYS A 6 27.62 22.96 -17.05
C LYS A 6 26.75 23.45 -15.88
N TRP A 7 26.58 24.76 -15.75
CA TRP A 7 25.71 25.33 -14.72
C TRP A 7 24.26 24.85 -14.91
N VAL A 8 23.79 24.83 -16.17
CA VAL A 8 22.45 24.35 -16.52
C VAL A 8 22.28 22.86 -16.18
N GLU A 9 23.27 22.01 -16.49
CA GLU A 9 23.24 20.59 -16.12
C GLU A 9 23.16 20.42 -14.59
N ASP A 10 24.05 21.09 -13.86
CA ASP A 10 24.21 20.94 -12.42
C ASP A 10 23.00 21.48 -11.62
N HIS A 11 22.36 22.57 -12.08
CA HIS A 11 21.29 23.25 -11.33
C HIS A 11 19.89 22.91 -11.83
N LEU A 12 19.74 22.60 -13.12
CA LEU A 12 18.42 22.28 -13.68
C LEU A 12 18.20 20.78 -13.87
N GLY A 13 19.21 19.94 -13.63
CA GLY A 13 19.09 18.48 -13.79
C GLY A 13 18.64 18.10 -15.20
N ILE A 14 19.19 18.75 -16.22
CA ILE A 14 18.90 18.48 -17.63
C ILE A 14 20.19 18.17 -18.37
N SER A 15 20.22 17.07 -19.13
CA SER A 15 21.43 16.67 -19.85
C SER A 15 21.68 17.54 -21.09
N ARG A 16 22.95 17.69 -21.48
CA ARG A 16 23.35 18.22 -22.81
C ARG A 16 22.63 17.56 -23.98
N LYS A 17 22.29 16.26 -23.87
CA LYS A 17 21.53 15.55 -24.92
C LYS A 17 20.10 16.07 -25.01
N ALA A 18 19.43 16.30 -23.88
CA ALA A 18 18.08 16.85 -23.82
C ALA A 18 18.04 18.29 -24.35
N LEU A 19 18.98 19.15 -23.96
CA LEU A 19 19.08 20.54 -24.46
C LEU A 19 19.23 20.59 -25.99
N ARG A 20 20.13 19.76 -26.56
CA ARG A 20 20.26 19.62 -28.02
C ARG A 20 18.98 19.11 -28.68
N ASN A 21 18.23 18.25 -28.00
CA ASN A 21 16.95 17.76 -28.51
C ASN A 21 15.90 18.88 -28.53
N TYR A 22 15.85 19.73 -27.50
CA TYR A 22 14.94 20.89 -27.48
C TYR A 22 15.26 21.85 -28.63
N GLU A 23 16.54 22.17 -28.86
CA GLU A 23 16.97 22.98 -30.00
C GLU A 23 16.56 22.35 -31.34
N ARG A 24 16.82 21.05 -31.51
CA ARG A 24 16.48 20.30 -32.73
C ARG A 24 14.97 20.30 -33.01
N LEU A 25 14.15 20.24 -31.96
CA LEU A 25 12.69 20.29 -32.05
C LEU A 25 12.15 21.74 -32.12
N GLY A 26 13.02 22.74 -32.18
CA GLY A 26 12.66 24.16 -32.23
C GLY A 26 12.16 24.73 -30.91
N LEU A 27 12.05 23.92 -29.85
CA LEU A 27 11.58 24.36 -28.54
C LEU A 27 12.47 25.42 -27.91
N MET A 28 13.74 25.49 -28.31
CA MET A 28 14.66 26.57 -27.98
C MET A 28 15.06 27.32 -29.26
N PRO A 29 15.30 28.64 -29.21
CA PRO A 29 15.79 29.37 -30.36
C PRO A 29 17.15 28.81 -30.81
N PRO A 30 17.50 28.86 -32.10
CA PRO A 30 18.76 28.34 -32.60
C PRO A 30 19.94 29.07 -31.95
N ASN A 31 21.01 28.34 -31.60
CA ASN A 31 22.20 28.93 -31.02
C ASN A 31 22.89 29.88 -32.03
N LYS A 32 22.95 31.17 -31.72
CA LYS A 32 23.60 32.21 -32.54
C LYS A 32 25.07 32.47 -32.14
N GLY A 33 25.54 31.88 -31.04
CA GLY A 33 26.81 32.21 -30.36
C GLY A 33 28.04 31.37 -30.72
N GLY A 34 28.01 30.58 -31.79
CA GLY A 34 29.14 29.73 -32.22
C GLY A 34 29.10 28.31 -31.63
N LYS A 35 30.27 27.71 -31.35
CA LYS A 35 30.41 26.27 -30.99
C LYS A 35 29.72 25.89 -29.65
N TYR A 36 29.55 26.85 -28.75
CA TYR A 36 28.92 26.65 -27.44
C TYR A 36 27.79 27.67 -27.24
N ARG A 37 26.72 27.25 -26.58
CA ARG A 37 25.61 28.13 -26.19
C ARG A 37 25.86 28.70 -24.81
N ASP A 38 25.63 30.01 -24.68
CA ASP A 38 25.45 30.69 -23.41
C ASP A 38 23.95 30.92 -23.23
N TYR A 39 23.38 30.38 -22.16
CA TYR A 39 21.95 30.46 -21.89
C TYR A 39 21.65 31.77 -21.19
N SER A 40 20.72 32.57 -21.73
CA SER A 40 20.23 33.77 -21.03
C SER A 40 19.21 33.40 -19.93
N ASP A 41 18.81 34.37 -19.12
CA ASP A 41 17.74 34.16 -18.14
C ASP A 41 16.43 33.70 -18.83
N GLU A 42 16.10 34.24 -20.00
CA GLU A 42 14.94 33.81 -20.80
C GLU A 42 15.07 32.37 -21.32
N ASP A 43 16.29 31.95 -21.67
CA ASP A 43 16.54 30.55 -22.03
C ASP A 43 16.32 29.62 -20.83
N ILE A 44 16.71 30.05 -19.62
CA ILE A 44 16.48 29.29 -18.38
C ILE A 44 14.97 29.18 -18.09
N ASP A 45 14.22 30.28 -18.14
CA ASP A 45 12.77 30.30 -17.95
C ASP A 45 12.05 29.39 -18.95
N ARG A 46 12.52 29.38 -20.20
CA ARG A 46 11.98 28.51 -21.25
C ARG A 46 12.26 27.04 -20.96
N ILE A 47 13.47 26.71 -20.51
CA ILE A 47 13.82 25.34 -20.10
C ILE A 47 12.95 24.89 -18.91
N TRP A 48 12.74 25.75 -17.92
CA TRP A 48 11.85 25.46 -16.79
C TRP A 48 10.42 25.19 -17.24
N SER A 49 9.88 26.04 -18.11
CA SER A 49 8.53 25.87 -18.65
C SER A 49 8.37 24.54 -19.38
N ILE A 50 9.35 24.15 -20.22
CA ILE A 50 9.34 22.86 -20.90
C ILE A 50 9.40 21.72 -19.90
N LYS A 51 10.29 21.76 -18.91
CA LYS A 51 10.40 20.72 -17.88
C LYS A 51 9.12 20.55 -17.06
N LEU A 52 8.48 21.65 -16.68
CA LEU A 52 7.22 21.64 -15.95
C LEU A 52 6.13 20.98 -16.79
N LEU A 53 5.95 21.38 -18.04
CA LEU A 53 4.96 20.79 -18.94
C LEU A 53 5.22 19.29 -19.19
N GLN A 54 6.49 18.88 -19.29
CA GLN A 54 6.83 17.45 -19.33
C GLN A 54 6.44 16.71 -18.03
N GLY A 55 6.64 17.34 -16.86
CA GLY A 55 6.19 16.80 -15.57
C GLY A 55 4.67 16.68 -15.48
N VAL A 56 3.93 17.60 -16.12
CA VAL A 56 2.47 17.54 -16.26
C VAL A 56 2.01 16.43 -17.22
N GLY A 57 2.92 15.85 -18.01
CA GLY A 57 2.63 14.76 -18.93
C GLY A 57 2.50 15.17 -20.40
N TYR A 58 2.99 16.35 -20.78
CA TYR A 58 3.14 16.72 -22.18
C TYR A 58 4.39 16.11 -22.82
N SER A 59 4.24 15.60 -24.02
CA SER A 59 5.34 15.29 -24.93
C SER A 59 5.96 16.56 -25.50
N LEU A 60 7.21 16.48 -25.95
CA LEU A 60 7.89 17.61 -26.60
C LEU A 60 7.19 18.07 -27.89
N ALA A 61 6.45 17.17 -28.56
CA ALA A 61 5.68 17.49 -29.75
C ALA A 61 4.43 18.33 -29.38
N GLU A 62 3.68 17.92 -28.35
CA GLU A 62 2.53 18.69 -27.86
C GLU A 62 2.97 20.07 -27.35
N ILE A 63 4.10 20.15 -26.61
CA ILE A 63 4.65 21.44 -26.17
C ILE A 63 4.97 22.32 -27.37
N ARG A 64 5.58 21.75 -28.41
CA ARG A 64 5.91 22.51 -29.62
C ARG A 64 4.66 23.02 -30.33
N GLU A 65 3.64 22.20 -30.46
CA GLU A 65 2.36 22.56 -31.07
C GLU A 65 1.68 23.71 -30.30
N LEU A 66 1.65 23.62 -28.96
CA LEU A 66 1.11 24.68 -28.10
C LEU A 66 1.87 26.01 -28.24
N MET A 67 3.18 25.97 -28.50
CA MET A 67 3.99 27.17 -28.70
C MET A 67 3.84 27.79 -30.09
N ASP A 68 3.61 26.95 -31.11
CA ASP A 68 3.58 27.37 -32.51
C ASP A 68 2.19 27.73 -33.02
N ASN A 69 1.13 27.25 -32.36
CA ASN A 69 -0.26 27.45 -32.77
C ASN A 69 -1.00 28.41 -31.83
N PRO A 70 -1.20 29.69 -32.21
CA PRO A 70 -1.91 30.68 -31.40
C PRO A 70 -3.39 30.32 -31.15
N GLU A 71 -3.98 29.49 -32.01
CA GLU A 71 -5.37 29.04 -31.91
C GLU A 71 -5.50 27.75 -31.08
N ALA A 72 -4.38 27.20 -30.57
CA ALA A 72 -4.43 26.03 -29.71
C ALA A 72 -5.16 26.36 -28.40
N ASP A 73 -6.17 25.57 -28.06
CA ASP A 73 -6.91 25.71 -26.81
C ASP A 73 -6.09 25.11 -25.65
N PHE A 74 -5.09 25.88 -25.20
CA PHE A 74 -4.24 25.50 -24.08
C PHE A 74 -5.06 25.23 -22.82
N TYR A 75 -6.13 25.98 -22.58
CA TYR A 75 -6.99 25.82 -21.41
C TYR A 75 -7.68 24.46 -21.39
N LYS A 76 -8.26 24.04 -22.53
CA LYS A 76 -8.84 22.70 -22.65
C LYS A 76 -7.78 21.62 -22.47
N SER A 77 -6.63 21.76 -23.14
CA SER A 77 -5.55 20.78 -23.08
C SER A 77 -5.00 20.59 -21.65
N ILE A 78 -4.75 21.69 -20.92
CA ILE A 78 -4.24 21.60 -19.55
C ILE A 78 -5.30 21.04 -18.60
N SER A 79 -6.58 21.36 -18.83
CA SER A 79 -7.69 20.78 -18.05
C SER A 79 -7.77 19.26 -18.21
N GLU A 80 -7.56 18.73 -19.42
CA GLU A 80 -7.49 17.29 -19.68
C GLU A 80 -6.30 16.65 -18.95
N LYS A 81 -5.12 17.30 -18.94
CA LYS A 81 -3.95 16.83 -18.19
C LYS A 81 -4.15 16.84 -16.68
N VAL A 82 -4.86 17.85 -16.14
CA VAL A 82 -5.21 17.87 -14.71
C VAL A 82 -6.04 16.64 -14.34
N VAL A 83 -7.08 16.33 -15.12
CA VAL A 83 -7.92 15.12 -14.88
C VAL A 83 -7.08 13.84 -14.98
N GLU A 84 -6.15 13.75 -15.93
CA GLU A 84 -5.24 12.60 -16.05
C GLU A 84 -4.32 12.45 -14.82
N LEU A 85 -3.75 13.55 -14.33
CA LEU A 85 -2.88 13.56 -13.16
C LEU A 85 -3.64 13.25 -11.87
N GLU A 86 -4.87 13.74 -11.72
CA GLU A 86 -5.73 13.40 -10.59
C GLU A 86 -6.05 11.90 -10.58
N ARG A 87 -6.39 11.30 -11.73
CA ARG A 87 -6.56 9.85 -11.83
C ARG A 87 -5.29 9.07 -11.48
N LYS A 88 -4.12 9.52 -11.97
CA LYS A 88 -2.83 8.90 -11.64
C LYS A 88 -2.51 9.00 -10.14
N ARG A 89 -2.82 10.14 -9.51
CA ARG A 89 -2.69 10.30 -8.06
C ARG A 89 -3.58 9.30 -7.34
N ASP A 90 -4.84 9.19 -7.73
CA ASP A 90 -5.79 8.29 -7.10
C ASP A 90 -5.39 6.81 -7.29
N ASP A 91 -4.89 6.44 -8.47
CA ASP A 91 -4.32 5.11 -8.73
C ASP A 91 -3.11 4.83 -7.83
N ILE A 92 -2.18 5.79 -7.70
CA ILE A 92 -1.02 5.66 -6.82
C ILE A 92 -1.46 5.53 -5.36
N THR A 93 -2.42 6.32 -4.90
CA THR A 93 -2.99 6.21 -3.55
C THR A 93 -3.55 4.81 -3.32
N ASN A 94 -4.38 4.29 -4.24
CA ASN A 94 -4.90 2.93 -4.16
C ASN A 94 -3.77 1.88 -4.07
N PHE A 95 -2.73 2.00 -4.89
CA PHE A 95 -1.59 1.06 -4.84
C PHE A 95 -0.78 1.17 -3.55
N ILE A 96 -0.61 2.37 -2.99
CA ILE A 96 0.03 2.55 -1.68
C ILE A 96 -0.79 1.84 -0.60
N GLU A 97 -2.10 2.00 -0.60
CA GLU A 97 -2.99 1.36 0.38
C GLU A 97 -3.02 -0.16 0.23
N PHE A 98 -2.99 -0.69 -0.99
CA PHE A 98 -2.77 -2.12 -1.23
C PHE A 98 -1.42 -2.58 -0.72
N ALA A 99 -0.34 -1.84 -1.00
CA ALA A 99 1.00 -2.20 -0.53
C ALA A 99 1.06 -2.22 1.01
N LYS A 100 0.44 -1.25 1.68
CA LYS A 100 0.28 -1.25 3.15
C LYS A 100 -0.50 -2.47 3.63
N THR A 101 -1.60 -2.81 2.98
CA THR A 101 -2.40 -4.00 3.35
C THR A 101 -1.62 -5.30 3.14
N ILE A 102 -0.84 -5.41 2.06
CA ILE A 102 0.05 -6.54 1.79
C ILE A 102 1.13 -6.63 2.87
N LYS A 103 1.78 -5.51 3.22
CA LYS A 103 2.77 -5.45 4.30
C LYS A 103 2.18 -5.89 5.65
N LEU A 104 0.98 -5.38 5.95
CA LEU A 104 0.27 -5.68 7.18
C LEU A 104 -0.07 -7.18 7.31
N THR A 105 -0.63 -7.76 6.24
CA THR A 105 -1.19 -9.11 6.26
C THR A 105 -0.25 -10.20 5.74
N GLY A 106 0.81 -9.81 5.04
CA GLY A 106 1.67 -10.72 4.28
C GLY A 106 1.01 -11.29 3.01
N ARG A 107 -0.15 -10.77 2.57
CA ARG A 107 -0.94 -11.36 1.48
C ARG A 107 -1.30 -10.39 0.37
N VAL A 108 -1.24 -10.90 -0.86
CA VAL A 108 -1.72 -10.19 -2.06
C VAL A 108 -3.21 -10.49 -2.27
N PRO A 109 -4.04 -9.49 -2.65
CA PRO A 109 -5.43 -9.71 -3.02
C PRO A 109 -5.58 -10.75 -4.15
N THR A 110 -6.60 -11.59 -4.06
CA THR A 110 -6.91 -12.62 -5.07
C THR A 110 -8.41 -12.68 -5.36
N THR A 111 -8.77 -13.26 -6.50
CA THR A 111 -10.16 -13.52 -6.90
C THR A 111 -10.30 -14.95 -7.38
N LYS A 112 -11.50 -15.54 -7.23
CA LYS A 112 -11.82 -16.87 -7.78
C LYS A 112 -12.27 -16.81 -9.25
N GLU A 113 -12.49 -15.61 -9.79
CA GLU A 113 -13.02 -15.39 -11.14
C GLU A 113 -11.89 -15.13 -12.16
N VAL A 114 -10.72 -15.75 -11.95
CA VAL A 114 -9.55 -15.59 -12.83
C VAL A 114 -9.90 -16.02 -14.26
N GLY A 115 -9.72 -15.10 -15.22
CA GLY A 115 -10.08 -15.30 -16.63
C GLY A 115 -11.55 -15.04 -16.96
N SER A 116 -12.40 -14.84 -15.95
CA SER A 116 -13.82 -14.47 -16.11
C SER A 116 -14.08 -12.98 -15.88
N ILE A 117 -13.18 -12.28 -15.16
CA ILE A 117 -13.24 -10.84 -14.96
C ILE A 117 -12.06 -10.10 -15.60
N ARG A 118 -12.29 -8.83 -15.92
CA ARG A 118 -11.21 -7.94 -16.38
C ARG A 118 -10.36 -7.47 -15.21
N TYR A 119 -9.14 -7.04 -15.50
CA TYR A 119 -8.26 -6.47 -14.47
C TYR A 119 -8.88 -5.26 -13.76
N SER A 120 -9.65 -4.43 -14.47
CA SER A 120 -10.37 -3.28 -13.86
C SER A 120 -11.38 -3.72 -12.81
N GLU A 121 -12.12 -4.80 -13.08
CA GLU A 121 -13.11 -5.37 -12.16
C GLU A 121 -12.41 -6.02 -10.94
N PHE A 122 -11.27 -6.69 -11.16
CA PHE A 122 -10.44 -7.18 -10.07
C PHE A 122 -9.90 -6.06 -9.17
N MET A 123 -9.48 -4.93 -9.75
CA MET A 123 -8.99 -3.78 -8.99
C MET A 123 -10.09 -3.14 -8.15
N GLU A 124 -11.31 -3.06 -8.68
CA GLU A 124 -12.47 -2.57 -7.94
C GLU A 124 -12.86 -3.50 -6.79
N TYR A 125 -12.97 -4.80 -7.06
CA TYR A 125 -13.17 -5.81 -6.02
C TYR A 125 -12.11 -5.74 -4.93
N SER A 126 -10.83 -5.70 -5.31
CA SER A 126 -9.72 -5.63 -4.35
C SER A 126 -9.82 -4.36 -3.51
N ARG A 127 -10.18 -3.22 -4.11
CA ARG A 127 -10.35 -1.97 -3.36
C ARG A 127 -11.43 -2.12 -2.30
N GLU A 128 -12.61 -2.58 -2.70
CA GLU A 128 -13.75 -2.68 -1.78
C GLU A 128 -13.57 -3.74 -0.68
N ASN A 129 -12.88 -4.85 -0.98
CA ASN A 129 -12.88 -6.03 -0.11
C ASN A 129 -11.53 -6.30 0.56
N TRP A 130 -10.45 -5.68 0.07
CA TRP A 130 -9.08 -5.97 0.52
C TRP A 130 -8.29 -4.72 0.92
N ASN A 131 -8.81 -3.51 0.74
CA ASN A 131 -8.12 -2.31 1.17
C ASN A 131 -8.67 -1.81 2.51
N PHE A 132 -7.98 -2.21 3.59
CA PHE A 132 -8.36 -1.86 4.94
C PHE A 132 -8.15 -0.38 5.30
N TYR A 133 -7.46 0.40 4.45
CA TYR A 133 -7.19 1.81 4.69
C TYR A 133 -8.27 2.76 4.14
N ILE A 134 -9.26 2.23 3.41
CA ILE A 134 -10.39 3.04 2.91
C ILE A 134 -11.26 3.54 4.05
N GLU A 135 -11.48 2.70 5.07
CA GLU A 135 -12.29 3.03 6.24
C GLU A 135 -11.42 3.86 7.22
N PRO A 136 -11.74 5.15 7.50
CA PRO A 136 -10.88 6.03 8.31
C PRO A 136 -10.60 5.49 9.72
N LYS A 137 -11.56 4.74 10.29
CA LYS A 137 -11.41 4.08 11.59
C LYS A 137 -10.38 2.96 11.55
N VAL A 138 -10.38 2.14 10.50
CA VAL A 138 -9.43 1.02 10.35
C VAL A 138 -8.04 1.56 10.01
N ALA A 139 -7.93 2.58 9.15
CA ALA A 139 -6.67 3.27 8.90
C ALA A 139 -6.04 3.81 10.21
N SER A 140 -6.86 4.41 11.08
CA SER A 140 -6.45 4.91 12.39
C SER A 140 -5.90 3.81 13.32
N TYR A 141 -6.52 2.62 13.31
CA TYR A 141 -6.02 1.46 14.05
C TYR A 141 -4.67 0.99 13.53
N LEU A 142 -4.55 0.86 12.22
CA LEU A 142 -3.36 0.33 11.58
C LEU A 142 -2.16 1.26 11.72
N ASP A 143 -2.37 2.57 11.58
CA ASP A 143 -1.33 3.58 11.83
C ASP A 143 -0.83 3.50 13.28
N ALA A 144 -1.72 3.23 14.22
CA ALA A 144 -1.33 3.08 15.61
C ALA A 144 -0.61 1.77 15.94
N MET A 145 -0.99 0.66 15.31
CA MET A 145 -0.22 -0.59 15.41
C MET A 145 1.21 -0.38 14.88
N GLU A 146 1.37 0.31 13.75
CA GLU A 146 2.67 0.65 13.18
C GLU A 146 3.51 1.53 14.12
N LEU A 147 2.89 2.47 14.85
CA LEU A 147 3.58 3.23 15.90
C LEU A 147 4.12 2.34 17.00
N THR A 148 3.30 1.43 17.53
CA THR A 148 3.71 0.58 18.67
C THR A 148 4.87 -0.35 18.33
N GLN A 149 5.04 -0.71 17.05
CA GLN A 149 6.17 -1.50 16.57
C GLN A 149 7.47 -0.67 16.50
N ASN A 150 7.40 0.57 16.02
CA ASN A 150 8.58 1.42 15.79
C ASN A 150 8.99 2.26 17.01
N ALA A 151 8.12 2.38 18.01
CA ALA A 151 8.36 3.18 19.22
C ALA A 151 9.50 2.66 20.12
N ASN A 152 9.98 1.44 19.91
CA ASN A 152 11.00 0.84 20.77
C ASN A 152 12.42 1.40 20.57
N GLU A 153 12.69 2.19 19.51
CA GLU A 153 14.03 2.73 19.24
C GLU A 153 14.11 4.23 18.80
N GLN A 154 13.01 4.99 18.71
CA GLN A 154 13.05 6.41 18.24
C GLN A 154 12.29 7.40 19.15
N GLU A 155 12.74 8.67 19.16
CA GLU A 155 11.95 9.80 19.70
C GLU A 155 10.67 9.95 18.86
N LEU A 156 9.51 9.87 19.50
CA LEU A 156 8.20 10.07 18.86
C LEU A 156 8.15 11.46 18.21
N SER A 157 7.87 11.50 16.90
CA SER A 157 7.68 12.74 16.13
C SER A 157 6.29 13.35 16.41
N GLU A 158 6.06 14.61 16.01
CA GLU A 158 4.73 15.24 16.11
C GLU A 158 3.65 14.44 15.36
N ILE A 159 4.01 13.79 14.25
CA ILE A 159 3.14 12.91 13.46
C ILE A 159 2.71 11.68 14.29
N ASP A 160 3.58 11.20 15.18
CA ASP A 160 3.29 10.04 16.03
C ASP A 160 2.35 10.40 17.19
N ILE A 161 2.33 11.67 17.62
CA ILE A 161 1.40 12.17 18.63
C ILE A 161 -0.02 12.30 18.05
N ASP A 162 -0.16 12.81 16.83
CA ASP A 162 -1.47 12.92 16.15
C ASP A 162 -2.12 11.53 15.95
N ARG A 163 -1.29 10.51 15.68
CA ARG A 163 -1.72 9.11 15.57
C ARG A 163 -2.19 8.50 16.91
N LEU A 164 -1.89 9.08 18.07
CA LEU A 164 -2.47 8.66 19.36
C LEU A 164 -3.94 9.07 19.51
N GLU A 165 -4.37 10.14 18.84
CA GLU A 165 -5.78 10.54 18.80
C GLU A 165 -6.61 9.52 17.99
N SER A 166 -6.03 9.00 16.91
CA SER A 166 -6.55 7.87 16.14
C SER A 166 -6.78 6.61 16.99
N LEU A 167 -5.87 6.28 17.93
CA LEU A 167 -6.08 5.20 18.92
C LEU A 167 -7.27 5.45 19.83
N ALA A 168 -7.37 6.67 20.37
CA ALA A 168 -8.43 7.02 21.30
C ALA A 168 -9.81 6.92 20.64
N ASN A 169 -9.91 7.31 19.37
CA ASN A 169 -11.13 7.24 18.57
C ASN A 169 -11.54 5.79 18.24
N LEU A 170 -10.58 4.92 17.96
CA LEU A 170 -10.85 3.49 17.75
C LEU A 170 -11.37 2.82 19.03
N MET A 171 -10.75 3.12 20.16
CA MET A 171 -11.12 2.59 21.48
C MET A 171 -12.50 3.11 21.96
N GLY A 172 -13.11 4.05 21.24
CA GLY A 172 -14.45 4.55 21.51
C GLY A 172 -15.59 3.64 21.00
N ASP A 173 -15.31 2.70 20.10
CA ASP A 173 -16.31 1.75 19.58
C ASP A 173 -16.33 0.46 20.41
N TYR A 174 -17.32 0.37 21.28
CA TYR A 174 -17.41 -0.71 22.27
C TYR A 174 -17.51 -2.11 21.66
N LYS A 175 -18.17 -2.25 20.49
CA LYS A 175 -18.36 -3.56 19.85
C LYS A 175 -17.05 -4.09 19.26
N GLU A 176 -16.30 -3.25 18.57
CA GLU A 176 -14.99 -3.60 17.99
C GLU A 176 -13.94 -3.87 19.07
N MET A 177 -13.97 -3.09 20.15
CA MET A 177 -13.13 -3.31 21.32
C MET A 177 -13.39 -4.70 21.96
N GLN A 178 -14.66 -5.06 22.16
CA GLN A 178 -15.02 -6.39 22.69
C GLN A 178 -14.57 -7.52 21.76
N TYR A 179 -14.70 -7.33 20.45
CA TYR A 179 -14.29 -8.32 19.46
C TYR A 179 -12.79 -8.58 19.51
N THR A 180 -12.00 -7.50 19.51
CA THR A 180 -10.54 -7.55 19.60
C THR A 180 -10.05 -8.22 20.89
N TYR A 181 -10.61 -7.85 22.05
CA TYR A 181 -10.24 -8.48 23.32
C TYR A 181 -10.60 -9.96 23.37
N THR A 182 -11.74 -10.35 22.79
CA THR A 182 -12.19 -11.74 22.77
C THR A 182 -11.25 -12.60 21.92
N ILE A 183 -10.87 -12.12 20.73
CA ILE A 183 -9.89 -12.79 19.86
C ILE A 183 -8.54 -12.94 20.58
N ASN A 184 -8.05 -11.86 21.19
CA ASN A 184 -6.79 -11.89 21.93
C ASN A 184 -6.84 -12.90 23.10
N ALA A 185 -7.98 -13.01 23.80
CA ALA A 185 -8.17 -14.00 24.85
C ALA A 185 -8.01 -15.44 24.32
N TYR A 186 -8.58 -15.76 23.15
CA TYR A 186 -8.38 -17.07 22.51
C TYR A 186 -6.91 -17.33 22.20
N TYR A 187 -6.20 -16.36 21.61
CA TYR A 187 -4.78 -16.50 21.29
C TYR A 187 -3.91 -16.66 22.54
N GLN A 188 -4.20 -15.93 23.62
CA GLN A 188 -3.50 -16.12 24.89
C GLN A 188 -3.73 -17.50 25.49
N ILE A 189 -4.96 -18.02 25.42
CA ILE A 189 -5.28 -19.38 25.88
C ILE A 189 -4.49 -20.40 25.05
N LEU A 190 -4.54 -20.31 23.72
CA LEU A 190 -3.81 -21.21 22.83
C LEU A 190 -2.29 -21.14 23.07
N SER A 191 -1.71 -19.94 23.20
CA SER A 191 -0.28 -19.76 23.53
C SER A 191 0.10 -20.44 24.85
N ARG A 192 -0.76 -20.37 25.88
CA ARG A 192 -0.52 -21.03 27.17
C ARG A 192 -0.64 -22.55 27.11
N MET A 193 -1.34 -23.09 26.11
CA MET A 193 -1.50 -24.53 25.87
C MET A 193 -0.32 -25.16 25.15
N LYS A 194 0.75 -24.41 24.84
CA LYS A 194 1.92 -24.88 24.09
C LYS A 194 2.69 -26.07 24.67
N SER A 195 2.42 -26.44 25.92
CA SER A 195 2.95 -27.67 26.53
C SER A 195 2.18 -28.94 26.14
N LEU A 196 1.01 -28.79 25.53
CA LEU A 196 0.21 -29.87 24.95
C LEU A 196 0.57 -30.04 23.46
N ASP A 197 0.13 -31.14 22.86
CA ASP A 197 0.17 -31.27 21.40
C ASP A 197 -0.87 -30.35 20.75
N PHE A 198 -0.48 -29.66 19.68
CA PHE A 198 -1.33 -28.70 18.95
C PHE A 198 -2.60 -29.35 18.36
N ASN A 199 -2.57 -30.67 18.12
CA ASN A 199 -3.68 -31.47 17.62
C ASN A 199 -4.47 -32.20 18.73
N SER A 200 -4.18 -31.93 20.00
CA SER A 200 -4.93 -32.50 21.11
C SER A 200 -6.39 -32.00 21.11
N GLU A 201 -7.31 -32.85 21.59
CA GLU A 201 -8.74 -32.54 21.64
C GLU A 201 -9.03 -31.21 22.34
N ALA A 202 -8.32 -30.93 23.44
CA ALA A 202 -8.47 -29.68 24.19
C ALA A 202 -8.05 -28.45 23.37
N VAL A 203 -6.92 -28.52 22.65
CA VAL A 203 -6.44 -27.40 21.82
C VAL A 203 -7.40 -27.18 20.65
N GLN A 204 -7.81 -28.26 19.99
CA GLN A 204 -8.70 -28.18 18.83
C GLN A 204 -10.11 -27.69 19.19
N ALA A 205 -10.61 -28.01 20.39
CA ALA A 205 -11.85 -27.43 20.90
C ALA A 205 -11.75 -25.90 21.05
N VAL A 206 -10.61 -25.36 21.49
CA VAL A 206 -10.40 -23.90 21.58
C VAL A 206 -10.32 -23.28 20.18
N VAL A 207 -9.64 -23.92 19.23
CA VAL A 207 -9.59 -23.46 17.84
C VAL A 207 -10.98 -23.46 17.18
N GLU A 208 -11.79 -24.49 17.44
CA GLU A 208 -13.17 -24.57 16.96
C GLU A 208 -14.04 -23.45 17.52
N GLN A 209 -13.93 -23.14 18.82
CA GLN A 209 -14.67 -22.01 19.41
C GLN A 209 -14.23 -20.66 18.83
N LEU A 210 -12.93 -20.48 18.57
CA LEU A 210 -12.42 -19.31 17.86
C LEU A 210 -13.00 -19.23 16.44
N PHE A 211 -13.01 -20.33 15.68
CA PHE A 211 -13.59 -20.39 14.35
C PHE A 211 -15.08 -20.01 14.37
N CYS A 212 -15.86 -20.60 15.28
CA CYS A 212 -17.29 -20.26 15.45
C CYS A 212 -17.48 -18.78 15.77
N PHE A 213 -16.71 -18.24 16.71
CA PHE A 213 -16.76 -16.81 17.05
C PHE A 213 -16.44 -15.90 15.84
N LEU A 214 -15.43 -16.27 15.05
CA LEU A 214 -15.04 -15.52 13.86
C LEU A 214 -16.06 -15.66 12.72
N SER A 215 -16.74 -16.81 12.60
CA SER A 215 -17.78 -17.04 11.59
C SER A 215 -19.00 -16.11 11.73
N GLU A 216 -19.18 -15.51 12.91
CA GLU A 216 -20.27 -14.59 13.20
C GLU A 216 -19.97 -13.12 12.88
N CYS A 217 -18.73 -12.76 12.48
CA CYS A 217 -18.45 -11.39 12.07
C CYS A 217 -19.06 -11.05 10.72
N ASP A 218 -19.23 -9.76 10.48
CA ASP A 218 -19.83 -9.24 9.25
C ASP A 218 -19.02 -9.68 8.02
N THR A 219 -17.68 -9.67 8.10
CA THR A 219 -16.79 -10.18 7.04
C THR A 219 -17.02 -11.67 6.73
N ALA A 220 -17.17 -12.53 7.74
CA ALA A 220 -17.43 -13.95 7.53
C ALA A 220 -18.83 -14.18 6.93
N LYS A 221 -19.81 -13.36 7.33
CA LYS A 221 -21.17 -13.37 6.77
C LYS A 221 -21.20 -12.97 5.30
N GLU A 222 -20.37 -12.00 4.88
CA GLU A 222 -20.19 -11.62 3.48
C GLU A 222 -19.52 -12.71 2.65
N ILE A 223 -18.53 -13.41 3.22
CA ILE A 223 -17.89 -14.57 2.58
C ILE A 223 -18.88 -15.74 2.45
N GLY A 224 -19.84 -15.85 3.37
CA GLY A 224 -20.94 -16.82 3.36
C GLY A 224 -20.46 -18.26 3.49
N GLU A 225 -21.07 -19.18 2.73
CA GLU A 225 -20.76 -20.63 2.76
C GLU A 225 -19.30 -20.97 2.45
N LYS A 226 -18.53 -20.02 1.92
CA LYS A 226 -17.10 -20.19 1.63
C LYS A 226 -16.22 -20.04 2.88
N TYR A 227 -16.75 -19.57 4.00
CA TYR A 227 -16.04 -19.46 5.27
C TYR A 227 -15.93 -20.84 5.93
N THR A 228 -15.03 -21.68 5.42
CA THR A 228 -14.79 -23.04 5.90
C THR A 228 -13.60 -23.12 6.86
N PRO A 229 -13.41 -24.22 7.61
CA PRO A 229 -12.19 -24.45 8.40
C PRO A 229 -10.90 -24.33 7.57
N VAL A 230 -10.93 -24.78 6.31
CA VAL A 230 -9.82 -24.64 5.36
C VAL A 230 -9.53 -23.17 5.08
N PHE A 231 -10.57 -22.38 4.76
CA PHE A 231 -10.42 -20.94 4.51
C PHE A 231 -9.90 -20.21 5.75
N PHE A 232 -10.52 -20.45 6.90
CA PHE A 232 -10.11 -19.88 8.18
C PHE A 232 -8.64 -20.18 8.49
N SER A 233 -8.18 -21.40 8.21
CA SER A 233 -6.80 -21.80 8.50
C SER A 233 -5.80 -21.15 7.57
N LYS A 234 -6.06 -21.18 6.25
CA LYS A 234 -5.24 -20.45 5.26
C LYS A 234 -5.22 -18.95 5.55
N PHE A 235 -6.30 -18.39 6.11
CA PHE A 235 -6.43 -16.97 6.42
C PHE A 235 -5.85 -16.55 7.78
N THR A 236 -5.90 -17.38 8.82
CA THR A 236 -5.59 -16.94 10.18
C THR A 236 -4.23 -17.44 10.66
N ALA A 237 -3.80 -18.65 10.28
CA ALA A 237 -2.54 -19.21 10.76
C ALA A 237 -1.31 -18.34 10.37
N PRO A 238 -1.22 -17.77 9.15
CA PRO A 238 -0.10 -16.89 8.79
C PRO A 238 0.02 -15.60 9.60
N PHE A 239 -1.01 -15.17 10.34
CA PHE A 239 -0.91 -14.02 11.26
C PHE A 239 0.05 -14.25 12.43
N PHE A 240 0.54 -15.47 12.60
CA PHE A 240 1.47 -15.84 13.65
C PHE A 240 2.86 -16.24 13.10
N LEU A 241 3.07 -16.08 11.79
CA LEU A 241 4.31 -16.41 11.11
C LEU A 241 5.07 -15.14 10.72
N GLU A 242 6.39 -15.25 10.60
CA GLU A 242 7.26 -14.15 10.19
C GLU A 242 6.92 -13.65 8.77
N GLY A 243 7.23 -12.39 8.48
CA GLY A 243 7.04 -11.81 7.15
C GLY A 243 5.77 -10.98 6.95
N SER A 244 5.09 -10.59 8.02
CA SER A 244 4.01 -9.58 8.03
C SER A 244 4.01 -8.78 9.32
N ASP A 245 3.52 -7.54 9.31
CA ASP A 245 3.48 -6.71 10.52
C ASP A 245 2.64 -7.39 11.64
N ILE A 246 1.52 -8.04 11.30
CA ILE A 246 0.71 -8.79 12.27
C ILE A 246 1.49 -9.99 12.84
N GLY A 247 2.23 -10.69 11.98
CA GLY A 247 3.13 -11.78 12.36
C GLY A 247 4.15 -11.35 13.41
N GLU A 248 4.86 -10.25 13.15
CA GLU A 248 5.86 -9.70 14.07
C GLU A 248 5.23 -9.26 15.41
N ILE A 249 4.04 -8.65 15.39
CA ILE A 249 3.30 -8.28 16.62
C ILE A 249 2.95 -9.51 17.44
N ASN A 250 2.42 -10.55 16.80
CA ASN A 250 2.03 -11.76 17.51
C ASN A 250 3.25 -12.53 18.03
N ILE A 251 4.37 -12.55 17.30
CA ILE A 251 5.63 -13.11 17.77
C ILE A 251 6.17 -12.32 18.96
N ALA A 252 6.14 -10.99 18.93
CA ALA A 252 6.52 -10.16 20.07
C ALA A 252 5.61 -10.38 21.29
N THR A 253 4.30 -10.59 21.06
CA THR A 253 3.29 -10.74 22.11
C THR A 253 3.32 -12.13 22.76
N TYR A 254 3.42 -13.20 21.98
CA TYR A 254 3.29 -14.59 22.45
C TYR A 254 4.63 -15.35 22.53
N GLY A 255 5.71 -14.73 22.05
CA GLY A 255 6.99 -15.38 21.78
C GLY A 255 6.93 -16.26 20.53
N ARG A 256 8.08 -16.45 19.86
CA ARG A 256 8.17 -17.24 18.61
C ARG A 256 7.55 -18.63 18.73
N GLU A 257 7.88 -19.38 19.79
CA GLU A 257 7.31 -20.71 20.04
C GLU A 257 5.79 -20.68 20.26
N GLY A 258 5.28 -19.66 20.95
CA GLY A 258 3.85 -19.52 21.21
C GLY A 258 3.07 -19.16 19.94
N ALA A 259 3.61 -18.25 19.13
CA ALA A 259 3.04 -17.88 17.85
C ALA A 259 3.04 -19.07 16.88
N GLU A 260 4.16 -19.79 16.75
CA GLU A 260 4.24 -20.99 15.91
C GLU A 260 3.26 -22.08 16.38
N PHE A 261 3.12 -22.28 17.69
CA PHE A 261 2.13 -23.21 18.25
C PHE A 261 0.70 -22.85 17.85
N ILE A 262 0.32 -21.57 17.96
CA ILE A 262 -1.00 -21.08 17.53
C ILE A 262 -1.19 -21.34 16.02
N ALA A 263 -0.20 -20.99 15.20
CA ALA A 263 -0.26 -21.20 13.76
C ALA A 263 -0.52 -22.67 13.41
N ARG A 264 0.21 -23.60 14.04
CA ARG A 264 0.07 -25.05 13.81
C ARG A 264 -1.27 -25.59 14.29
N ALA A 265 -1.76 -25.13 15.43
CA ALA A 265 -3.08 -25.53 15.95
C ALA A 265 -4.20 -25.12 14.99
N ILE A 266 -4.14 -23.90 14.45
CA ILE A 266 -5.08 -23.40 13.45
C ILE A 266 -4.92 -24.18 12.14
N ALA A 267 -3.70 -24.37 11.64
CA ALA A 267 -3.46 -25.13 10.40
C ALA A 267 -4.04 -26.56 10.47
N PHE A 268 -3.81 -27.26 11.58
CA PHE A 268 -4.34 -28.61 11.78
C PHE A 268 -5.88 -28.65 11.77
N PHE A 269 -6.54 -27.64 12.34
CA PHE A 269 -8.01 -27.53 12.32
C PHE A 269 -8.57 -27.47 10.89
N GLY A 270 -7.83 -26.84 9.98
CA GLY A 270 -8.13 -26.81 8.55
C GLY A 270 -7.77 -28.09 7.78
N GLY A 271 -7.17 -29.08 8.44
CA GLY A 271 -6.71 -30.33 7.83
C GLY A 271 -5.33 -30.27 7.19
N PHE A 272 -4.48 -29.31 7.58
CA PHE A 272 -3.10 -29.20 7.10
C PHE A 272 -2.12 -29.89 8.07
N ASP A 273 -1.20 -30.69 7.53
CA ASP A 273 -0.20 -31.42 8.32
C ASP A 273 1.05 -30.56 8.58
N SER A 274 1.37 -29.64 7.67
CA SER A 274 2.45 -28.66 7.77
C SER A 274 1.96 -27.23 7.56
N LEU A 275 2.71 -26.26 8.10
CA LEU A 275 2.49 -24.84 7.80
C LEU A 275 2.83 -24.50 6.35
N ASP A 276 3.72 -25.27 5.71
CA ASP A 276 4.08 -25.08 4.30
C ASP A 276 2.87 -25.34 3.37
N ASP A 277 2.01 -26.28 3.75
CA ASP A 277 0.81 -26.67 2.99
C ASP A 277 -0.22 -25.53 2.89
N LEU A 278 -0.10 -24.50 3.74
CA LEU A 278 -0.97 -23.31 3.70
C LEU A 278 -0.76 -22.50 2.42
N TYR A 279 0.43 -22.60 1.80
CA TYR A 279 0.85 -21.83 0.63
C TYR A 279 0.73 -22.60 -0.69
N GLU A 280 0.36 -23.88 -0.65
CA GLU A 280 0.06 -24.64 -1.87
C GLU A 280 -1.28 -24.15 -2.48
N LEU A 281 -1.20 -23.71 -3.75
CA LEU A 281 -2.28 -23.12 -4.55
C LEU A 281 -3.38 -24.13 -4.88
#